data_AF-A0A6H9US94-F1
#
_entry.id   AF-A0A6H9US94-F1
#
_cell.length_a   1.000
_cell.length_b   1.000
_cell.length_c   1.000
_cell.angle_alpha   90.00
_cell.angle_beta   90.00
_cell.angle_gamma   90.00
#
_symmetry.space_group_name_H-M   'P 1'
#
loop_
_entity.id
_entity.type
_entity.pdbx_description
1 polymer ?
#
loop_
_entity_poly.entity_id
_entity_poly.type
_entity_poly.pdbx_seq_one_letter_code
_entity_poly.pdbx_strand_id
1 'polypeptide(L)'
;MRTTDRTLFVKGLPLDHPRVWTQKREEDINRCVRGIAPELHWHIQDDGWSLLGFEYAKGGHADFAPGSPDLPAVMATMARLADVPAPDIELKSMPHRLRTYVDDPADLSWFTGSSLLHTEWNPHNVLMTDRGATLVDWGWASTGAAWIDPALWLLWLIAQGHAPGQAEREAAAHPAWVLAPPAGLDALARVQSRLWDSIADQSTDNWAKPMQRAAQAWAEHRTAER
;
A
#
# COMPACT_ATOMS: atom_id res chain seq x y z
N MET A 1 -21.95 -10.01 4.51
CA MET A 1 -22.90 -10.99 5.08
C MET A 1 -23.45 -10.44 6.38
N ARG A 2 -24.77 -10.45 6.57
CA ARG A 2 -25.39 -10.03 7.83
C ARG A 2 -26.15 -11.22 8.42
N THR A 3 -25.88 -11.52 9.67
CA THR A 3 -26.62 -12.48 10.49
C THR A 3 -27.36 -11.71 11.58
N THR A 4 -28.12 -12.40 12.43
CA THR A 4 -28.81 -11.79 13.58
C THR A 4 -27.86 -11.22 14.63
N ASP A 5 -26.65 -11.78 14.75
CA ASP A 5 -25.64 -11.46 15.77
C ASP A 5 -24.48 -10.61 15.26
N ARG A 6 -24.21 -10.58 13.95
CA ARG A 6 -23.04 -9.89 13.38
C ARG A 6 -23.21 -9.44 11.93
N THR A 7 -22.43 -8.44 11.54
CA THR A 7 -22.19 -8.09 10.14
C THR A 7 -20.73 -8.35 9.82
N LEU A 8 -20.48 -9.07 8.73
CA LEU A 8 -19.15 -9.38 8.21
C LEU A 8 -18.98 -8.82 6.80
N PHE A 9 -17.79 -8.35 6.48
CA PHE A 9 -17.35 -8.17 5.10
C PHE A 9 -16.84 -9.52 4.58
N VAL A 10 -17.28 -9.94 3.39
CA VAL A 10 -16.87 -11.24 2.81
C VAL A 10 -16.23 -10.98 1.45
N LYS A 11 -14.98 -11.44 1.30
CA LYS A 11 -14.21 -11.38 0.05
C LYS A 11 -14.02 -12.80 -0.47
N GLY A 12 -14.29 -13.01 -1.76
CA GLY A 12 -14.20 -14.33 -2.39
C GLY A 12 -13.45 -14.31 -3.70
N LEU A 13 -12.66 -15.35 -3.94
CA LEU A 13 -12.04 -15.64 -5.23
C LEU A 13 -12.24 -17.12 -5.60
N PRO A 14 -12.43 -17.47 -6.88
CA PRO A 14 -12.34 -18.85 -7.33
C PRO A 14 -10.97 -19.47 -7.01
N LEU A 15 -10.92 -20.76 -6.68
CA LEU A 15 -9.68 -21.47 -6.33
C LEU A 15 -8.70 -21.60 -7.50
N ASP A 16 -9.19 -21.53 -8.73
CA ASP A 16 -8.38 -21.52 -9.95
C ASP A 16 -7.97 -20.11 -10.38
N HIS A 17 -8.40 -19.07 -9.66
CA HIS A 17 -8.03 -17.70 -10.00
C HIS A 17 -6.51 -17.49 -9.78
N PRO A 18 -5.77 -16.90 -10.75
CA PRO A 18 -4.31 -16.75 -10.66
C PRO A 18 -3.80 -15.97 -9.43
N ARG A 19 -4.68 -15.18 -8.80
CA ARG A 19 -4.39 -14.41 -7.60
C ARG A 19 -4.98 -14.99 -6.31
N VAL A 20 -5.54 -16.21 -6.31
CA VAL A 20 -6.12 -16.81 -5.08
C VAL A 20 -5.11 -16.86 -3.92
N TRP A 21 -3.82 -16.95 -4.22
CA TRP A 21 -2.75 -16.91 -3.22
C TRP A 21 -2.77 -15.63 -2.36
N THR A 22 -3.37 -14.52 -2.83
CA THR A 22 -3.51 -13.30 -2.02
C THR A 22 -4.48 -13.49 -0.86
N GLN A 23 -5.46 -14.39 -0.97
CA GLN A 23 -6.38 -14.69 0.15
C GLN A 23 -5.62 -15.30 1.33
N LYS A 24 -4.69 -16.23 1.03
CA LYS A 24 -3.81 -16.83 2.05
C LYS A 24 -2.87 -15.78 2.67
N ARG A 25 -2.34 -14.88 1.84
CA ARG A 25 -1.51 -13.74 2.28
C ARG A 25 -2.24 -12.90 3.33
N GLU A 26 -3.48 -12.54 3.05
CA GLU A 26 -4.31 -11.75 3.97
C GLU A 26 -4.57 -12.48 5.28
N GLU A 27 -4.86 -13.78 5.23
CA GLU A 27 -5.01 -14.61 6.44
C GLU A 27 -3.74 -14.62 7.30
N ASP A 28 -2.59 -14.85 6.69
CA ASP A 28 -1.31 -14.95 7.40
C ASP A 28 -0.92 -13.62 8.06
N ILE A 29 -1.15 -12.52 7.35
CA ILE A 29 -0.81 -11.17 7.83
C ILE A 29 -1.78 -10.68 8.89
N ASN A 30 -3.08 -11.00 8.80
CA ASN A 30 -4.11 -10.45 9.68
C ASN A 30 -3.80 -10.65 11.17
N ARG A 31 -3.14 -11.77 11.51
CA ARG A 31 -2.72 -12.07 12.89
C ARG A 31 -1.75 -11.04 13.47
N CYS A 32 -0.94 -10.40 12.62
CA CYS A 32 0.11 -9.47 13.00
C CYS A 32 -0.33 -8.00 12.97
N VAL A 33 -1.40 -7.70 12.24
CA VAL A 33 -1.88 -6.32 12.02
C VAL A 33 -3.22 -6.04 12.71
N ARG A 34 -3.55 -6.80 13.76
CA ARG A 34 -4.76 -6.55 14.56
C ARG A 34 -4.74 -5.13 15.14
N GLY A 35 -5.84 -4.40 14.96
CA GLY A 35 -5.93 -2.99 15.35
C GLY A 35 -5.38 -2.00 14.32
N ILE A 36 -4.82 -2.49 13.21
CA ILE A 36 -4.50 -1.73 11.98
C ILE A 36 -5.45 -2.16 10.86
N ALA A 37 -5.76 -3.46 10.77
CA ALA A 37 -6.71 -4.05 9.83
C ALA A 37 -7.97 -4.59 10.54
N PRO A 38 -9.10 -4.78 9.83
CA PRO A 38 -10.27 -5.48 10.37
C PRO A 38 -9.90 -6.93 10.75
N GLU A 39 -10.43 -7.44 11.85
CA GLU A 39 -10.11 -8.82 12.28
C GLU A 39 -10.68 -9.86 11.30
N LEU A 40 -9.86 -10.82 10.89
CA LEU A 40 -10.32 -11.98 10.12
C LEU A 40 -10.93 -13.00 11.09
N HIS A 41 -12.21 -13.34 10.87
CA HIS A 41 -12.90 -14.34 11.68
C HIS A 41 -12.73 -15.76 11.14
N TRP A 42 -12.73 -15.93 9.81
CA TRP A 42 -12.60 -17.23 9.17
C TRP A 42 -12.08 -17.11 7.74
N HIS A 43 -11.38 -18.16 7.31
CA HIS A 43 -11.03 -18.43 5.93
C HIS A 43 -11.54 -19.84 5.61
N ILE A 44 -12.42 -19.96 4.62
CA ILE A 44 -12.99 -21.23 4.19
C ILE A 44 -12.67 -21.42 2.71
N GLN A 45 -12.25 -22.63 2.34
CA GLN A 45 -12.16 -23.06 0.95
C GLN A 45 -13.20 -24.16 0.72
N ASP A 46 -14.19 -23.89 -0.13
CA ASP A 46 -15.30 -24.80 -0.38
C ASP A 46 -15.92 -24.56 -1.77
N ASP A 47 -16.45 -25.60 -2.40
CA ASP A 47 -17.10 -25.57 -3.72
C ASP A 47 -16.36 -24.74 -4.81
N GLY A 48 -15.02 -24.82 -4.83
CA GLY A 48 -14.22 -24.09 -5.82
C GLY A 48 -13.96 -22.62 -5.48
N TRP A 49 -14.28 -22.17 -4.27
CA TRP A 49 -14.04 -20.80 -3.78
C TRP A 49 -13.10 -20.76 -2.58
N SER A 50 -12.33 -19.68 -2.47
CA SER A 50 -11.65 -19.25 -1.25
C SER A 50 -12.35 -17.98 -0.73
N LEU A 51 -12.93 -18.08 0.46
CA LEU A 51 -13.73 -17.04 1.09
C LEU A 51 -13.09 -16.58 2.41
N LEU A 52 -12.93 -15.27 2.56
CA LEU A 52 -12.48 -14.62 3.80
C LEU A 52 -13.64 -13.85 4.41
N GLY A 53 -13.87 -14.03 5.71
CA GLY A 53 -14.87 -13.30 6.49
C GLY A 53 -14.22 -12.39 7.52
N PHE A 54 -14.24 -11.09 7.26
CA PHE A 54 -13.68 -10.06 8.13
C PHE A 54 -14.75 -9.37 8.98
N GLU A 55 -14.33 -8.84 10.13
CA GLU A 55 -15.06 -7.80 10.87
C GLU A 55 -15.53 -6.73 9.89
N TYR A 56 -16.80 -6.35 9.97
CA TYR A 56 -17.29 -5.24 9.16
C TYR A 56 -16.82 -3.91 9.73
N ALA A 57 -15.80 -3.31 9.11
CA ALA A 57 -15.35 -1.96 9.43
C ALA A 57 -16.38 -0.92 8.93
N LYS A 58 -17.16 -0.36 9.85
CA LYS A 58 -18.13 0.69 9.53
C LYS A 58 -17.39 2.03 9.36
N GLY A 59 -17.30 2.51 8.12
CA GLY A 59 -16.60 3.73 7.78
C GLY A 59 -16.76 4.13 6.31
N GLY A 60 -16.17 5.27 5.95
CA GLY A 60 -16.01 5.69 4.55
C GLY A 60 -14.59 5.41 4.05
N HIS A 61 -14.35 5.54 2.75
CA HIS A 61 -12.97 5.56 2.23
C HIS A 61 -12.29 6.87 2.61
N ALA A 62 -10.98 6.83 2.81
CA ALA A 62 -10.21 8.02 3.14
C ALA A 62 -10.19 9.02 1.97
N ASP A 63 -10.32 10.30 2.30
CA ASP A 63 -10.09 11.39 1.37
C ASP A 63 -8.63 11.85 1.43
N PHE A 64 -7.94 11.81 0.29
CA PHE A 64 -6.54 12.21 0.17
C PHE A 64 -6.36 13.59 -0.48
N ALA A 65 -7.44 14.32 -0.75
CA ALA A 65 -7.36 15.66 -1.32
C ALA A 65 -6.55 16.62 -0.44
N PRO A 66 -5.94 17.67 -1.03
CA PRO A 66 -5.25 18.71 -0.27
C PRO A 66 -6.12 19.31 0.84
N GLY A 67 -5.60 19.32 2.07
CA GLY A 67 -6.33 19.84 3.24
C GLY A 67 -7.37 18.89 3.83
N SER A 68 -7.44 17.64 3.35
CA SER A 68 -8.32 16.63 3.95
C SER A 68 -8.00 16.41 5.44
N PRO A 69 -9.03 16.32 6.30
CA PRO A 69 -8.84 16.00 7.71
C PRO A 69 -8.44 14.54 7.96
N ASP A 70 -8.45 13.68 6.94
CA ASP A 70 -8.14 12.25 7.07
C ASP A 70 -6.62 11.98 7.09
N LEU A 71 -5.81 12.83 6.44
CA LEU A 71 -4.37 12.61 6.27
C LEU A 71 -3.62 12.33 7.59
N PRO A 72 -3.88 13.07 8.70
CA PRO A 72 -3.22 12.78 9.98
C PRO A 72 -3.54 11.40 10.54
N ALA A 73 -4.77 10.91 10.37
CA ALA A 73 -5.17 9.58 10.85
C ALA A 73 -4.54 8.46 10.01
N VAL A 74 -4.39 8.68 8.71
CA VAL A 74 -3.67 7.77 7.81
C VAL A 74 -2.19 7.72 8.15
N MET A 75 -1.55 8.88 8.34
CA MET A 75 -0.15 8.97 8.78
C MET A 75 0.08 8.25 10.11
N ALA A 76 -0.79 8.48 11.10
CA ALA A 76 -0.70 7.81 12.40
C ALA A 76 -0.82 6.28 12.29
N THR A 77 -1.69 5.79 11.41
CA THR A 77 -1.87 4.35 11.18
C THR A 77 -0.69 3.74 10.43
N MET A 78 -0.12 4.46 9.46
CA MET A 78 1.10 4.07 8.76
C MET A 78 2.30 4.01 9.72
N ALA A 79 2.45 4.98 10.62
CA ALA A 79 3.48 4.97 11.65
C ALA A 79 3.34 3.76 12.58
N ARG A 80 2.12 3.43 13.00
CA ARG A 80 1.85 2.21 13.77
C ARG A 80 2.19 0.93 13.01
N LEU A 81 1.98 0.90 11.70
CA LEU A 81 2.39 -0.23 10.85
C LEU A 81 3.91 -0.39 10.83
N ALA A 82 4.67 0.71 10.77
CA ALA A 82 6.13 0.65 10.78
C ALA A 82 6.70 0.02 12.08
N ASP A 83 5.94 0.07 13.19
CA ASP A 83 6.29 -0.56 14.46
C ASP A 83 5.89 -2.04 14.55
N VAL A 84 5.11 -2.57 13.60
CA VAL A 84 4.74 -3.99 13.56
C VAL A 84 5.93 -4.82 13.09
N PRO A 85 6.41 -5.79 13.89
CA PRO A 85 7.47 -6.70 13.46
C PRO A 85 7.04 -7.46 12.21
N ALA A 86 7.94 -7.59 11.24
CA ALA A 86 7.66 -8.42 10.07
C ALA A 86 7.39 -9.86 10.51
N PRO A 87 6.25 -10.46 10.08
CA PRO A 87 5.93 -11.83 10.42
C PRO A 87 6.92 -12.81 9.79
N ASP A 88 7.14 -13.94 10.47
CA ASP A 88 7.89 -15.09 9.94
C ASP A 88 7.03 -15.88 8.94
N ILE A 89 6.71 -15.22 7.83
CA ILE A 89 5.95 -15.77 6.68
C ILE A 89 6.62 -15.34 5.38
N GLU A 90 6.40 -16.08 4.31
CA GLU A 90 7.00 -15.77 3.01
C GLU A 90 6.36 -14.53 2.36
N LEU A 91 7.02 -13.38 2.52
CA LEU A 91 6.69 -12.14 1.83
C LEU A 91 7.67 -11.85 0.70
N LYS A 92 7.15 -11.32 -0.41
CA LYS A 92 8.02 -10.76 -1.45
C LYS A 92 8.72 -9.53 -0.88
N SER A 93 10.02 -9.40 -1.14
CA SER A 93 10.74 -8.19 -0.78
C SER A 93 10.50 -7.08 -1.82
N MET A 94 10.62 -5.82 -1.42
CA MET A 94 10.57 -4.67 -2.34
C MET A 94 11.65 -4.73 -3.42
N PRO A 95 12.91 -5.10 -3.13
CA PRO A 95 13.89 -5.39 -4.18
C PRO A 95 13.37 -6.41 -5.19
N HIS A 96 12.76 -7.51 -4.74
CA HIS A 96 12.19 -8.49 -5.66
C HIS A 96 11.06 -7.89 -6.50
N ARG A 97 10.14 -7.12 -5.90
CA ARG A 97 9.01 -6.52 -6.63
C ARG A 97 9.43 -5.50 -7.67
N LEU A 98 10.49 -4.74 -7.40
CA LEU A 98 10.94 -3.63 -8.24
C LEU A 98 12.03 -4.01 -9.25
N ARG A 99 12.55 -5.25 -9.21
CA ARG A 99 13.71 -5.72 -10.01
C ARG A 99 13.60 -5.52 -11.52
N THR A 100 12.40 -5.50 -12.08
CA THR A 100 12.18 -5.34 -13.53
C THR A 100 12.13 -3.88 -13.96
N TYR A 101 12.13 -2.95 -13.00
CA TYR A 101 11.97 -1.52 -13.21
C TYR A 101 13.20 -0.72 -12.77
N VAL A 102 14.29 -1.37 -12.38
CA VAL A 102 15.59 -0.75 -12.12
C VAL A 102 16.48 -0.84 -13.36
N ASP A 103 17.25 0.22 -13.65
CA ASP A 103 18.26 0.18 -14.72
C ASP A 103 19.59 -0.37 -14.19
N ASP A 104 20.00 0.10 -13.01
CA ASP A 104 21.16 -0.40 -12.29
C ASP A 104 20.69 -1.36 -11.18
N PRO A 105 21.05 -2.66 -11.23
CA PRO A 105 20.76 -3.60 -10.15
C PRO A 105 21.26 -3.16 -8.76
N ALA A 106 22.27 -2.29 -8.68
CA ALA A 106 22.75 -1.73 -7.41
C ALA A 106 21.68 -0.88 -6.70
N ASP A 107 20.75 -0.26 -7.44
CA ASP A 107 19.66 0.53 -6.87
C ASP A 107 18.70 -0.33 -6.02
N LEU A 108 18.67 -1.65 -6.22
CA LEU A 108 17.85 -2.56 -5.40
C LEU A 108 18.27 -2.59 -3.93
N SER A 109 19.53 -2.27 -3.64
CA SER A 109 20.02 -2.19 -2.28
C SER A 109 19.29 -1.12 -1.46
N TRP A 110 18.87 -0.01 -2.09
CA TRP A 110 18.11 1.06 -1.43
C TRP A 110 16.77 0.58 -0.87
N PHE A 111 16.13 -0.38 -1.53
CA PHE A 111 14.79 -0.82 -1.16
C PHE A 111 14.79 -1.96 -0.12
N THR A 112 15.98 -2.43 0.28
CA THR A 112 16.14 -3.53 1.22
C THR A 112 15.77 -3.10 2.64
N GLY A 113 15.05 -3.97 3.35
CA GLY A 113 14.73 -3.78 4.77
C GLY A 113 13.83 -4.90 5.27
N SER A 114 13.64 -4.94 6.59
CA SER A 114 12.88 -5.99 7.29
C SER A 114 11.54 -5.51 7.83
N SER A 115 11.05 -4.34 7.42
CA SER A 115 9.76 -3.81 7.86
C SER A 115 8.63 -4.45 7.06
N LEU A 116 7.50 -4.72 7.72
CA LEU A 116 6.26 -5.07 7.04
C LEU A 116 5.70 -3.83 6.35
N LEU A 117 5.38 -3.95 5.06
CA LEU A 117 4.86 -2.86 4.24
C LEU A 117 3.49 -3.24 3.69
N HIS A 118 2.56 -2.27 3.67
CA HIS A 118 1.26 -2.43 3.02
C HIS A 118 1.39 -2.42 1.49
N THR A 119 2.20 -1.50 0.95
CA THR A 119 2.50 -1.29 -0.47
C THR A 119 1.36 -0.85 -1.40
N GLU A 120 0.09 -1.03 -1.00
CA GLU A 120 -1.07 -0.55 -1.76
C GLU A 120 -1.80 0.57 -1.01
N TRP A 121 -1.44 1.82 -1.29
CA TRP A 121 -2.00 3.01 -0.63
C TRP A 121 -3.15 3.68 -1.40
N ASN A 122 -3.87 2.96 -2.24
CA ASN A 122 -5.11 3.43 -2.83
C ASN A 122 -6.07 3.91 -1.72
N PRO A 123 -6.68 5.10 -1.84
CA PRO A 123 -7.63 5.60 -0.82
C PRO A 123 -8.79 4.62 -0.56
N HIS A 124 -9.15 3.78 -1.52
CA HIS A 124 -10.17 2.75 -1.32
C HIS A 124 -9.75 1.62 -0.35
N ASN A 125 -8.45 1.45 -0.13
CA ASN A 125 -7.87 0.49 0.81
C ASN A 125 -7.67 1.06 2.21
N VAL A 126 -8.07 2.32 2.44
CA VAL A 126 -8.05 2.95 3.76
C VAL A 126 -9.47 3.33 4.16
N LEU A 127 -9.96 2.70 5.23
CA LEU A 127 -11.29 2.96 5.77
C LEU A 127 -11.20 3.87 6.99
N MET A 128 -11.92 4.98 6.95
CA MET A 128 -12.07 5.92 8.05
C MET A 128 -13.20 5.48 8.96
N THR A 129 -12.83 4.92 10.11
CA THR A 129 -13.75 4.40 11.13
C THR A 129 -13.77 5.31 12.37
N ASP A 130 -14.65 5.01 13.32
CA ASP A 130 -14.64 5.65 14.64
C ASP A 130 -13.35 5.40 15.44
N ARG A 131 -12.59 4.34 15.10
CA ARG A 131 -11.27 4.03 15.67
C ARG A 131 -10.10 4.69 14.93
N GLY A 132 -10.39 5.48 13.89
CA GLY A 132 -9.40 6.07 12.98
C GLY A 132 -9.25 5.29 11.67
N ALA A 133 -8.15 5.53 10.96
CA ALA A 133 -7.85 4.87 9.70
C ALA A 133 -7.58 3.37 9.92
N THR A 134 -8.15 2.53 9.06
CA THR A 134 -8.02 1.08 9.06
C THR A 134 -7.60 0.63 7.66
N LEU A 135 -6.53 -0.16 7.56
CA LEU A 135 -5.98 -0.63 6.30
C LEU A 135 -6.59 -1.97 5.88
N VAL A 136 -7.04 -2.08 4.64
CA VAL A 136 -7.60 -3.29 4.05
C VAL A 136 -6.84 -3.70 2.79
N ASP A 137 -7.08 -4.91 2.29
CA ASP A 137 -6.45 -5.45 1.08
C ASP A 137 -4.93 -5.69 1.18
N TRP A 138 -4.54 -6.55 2.12
CA TRP A 138 -3.14 -6.91 2.40
C TRP A 138 -2.51 -7.90 1.41
N GLY A 139 -3.18 -8.17 0.27
CA GLY A 139 -2.74 -9.17 -0.71
C GLY A 139 -1.36 -8.88 -1.33
N TRP A 140 -0.94 -7.61 -1.33
CA TRP A 140 0.34 -7.17 -1.91
C TRP A 140 1.45 -6.89 -0.89
N ALA A 141 1.16 -7.06 0.39
CA ALA A 141 2.11 -6.79 1.46
C ALA A 141 3.47 -7.47 1.22
N SER A 142 4.50 -6.75 1.65
CA SER A 142 5.89 -7.02 1.28
C SER A 142 6.82 -6.69 2.45
N THR A 143 8.08 -7.10 2.35
CA THR A 143 9.15 -6.63 3.24
C THR A 143 10.03 -5.62 2.52
N GLY A 144 10.51 -4.60 3.24
CA GLY A 144 11.41 -3.61 2.66
C GLY A 144 11.81 -2.54 3.65
N ALA A 145 12.45 -1.49 3.14
CA ALA A 145 12.76 -0.30 3.93
C ALA A 145 11.46 0.41 4.36
N ALA A 146 11.34 0.76 5.64
CA ALA A 146 10.12 1.35 6.23
C ALA A 146 9.66 2.66 5.55
N TRP A 147 10.56 3.42 4.93
CA TRP A 147 10.24 4.66 4.23
C TRP A 147 9.54 4.44 2.88
N ILE A 148 9.42 3.21 2.40
CA ILE A 148 8.77 2.91 1.13
C ILE A 148 7.27 3.17 1.20
N ASP A 149 6.58 2.78 2.27
CA ASP A 149 5.13 3.00 2.40
C ASP A 149 4.73 4.50 2.32
N PRO A 150 5.36 5.43 3.07
CA PRO A 150 5.06 6.85 2.90
C PRO A 150 5.41 7.37 1.50
N ALA A 151 6.43 6.82 0.83
CA ALA A 151 6.77 7.20 -0.54
C ALA A 151 5.78 6.66 -1.58
N LEU A 152 5.17 5.49 -1.34
CA LEU A 152 4.08 4.98 -2.19
C LEU A 152 2.78 5.74 -1.94
N TRP A 153 2.50 6.14 -0.69
CA TRP A 153 1.36 6.99 -0.36
C TRP A 153 1.46 8.39 -1.00
N LEU A 154 2.67 8.98 -1.05
CA LEU A 154 2.97 10.24 -1.75
C LEU A 154 2.41 10.25 -3.18
N LEU A 155 2.58 9.15 -3.93
CA LEU A 155 2.06 9.05 -5.30
C LEU A 155 0.53 9.19 -5.36
N TRP A 156 -0.17 8.60 -4.39
CA TRP A 156 -1.62 8.72 -4.27
C TRP A 156 -2.03 10.14 -3.88
N LEU A 157 -1.28 10.83 -3.03
CA LEU A 157 -1.52 12.25 -2.75
C LEU A 157 -1.43 13.10 -4.02
N ILE A 158 -0.39 12.91 -4.84
CA ILE A 158 -0.26 13.64 -6.12
C ILE A 158 -1.42 13.30 -7.05
N ALA A 159 -1.81 12.02 -7.15
CA ALA A 159 -2.95 11.58 -7.96
C ALA A 159 -4.28 12.20 -7.50
N GLN A 160 -4.37 12.62 -6.22
CA GLN A 160 -5.53 13.26 -5.60
C GLN A 160 -5.42 14.79 -5.56
N GLY A 161 -4.44 15.37 -6.26
CA GLY A 161 -4.37 16.81 -6.53
C GLY A 161 -3.31 17.58 -5.74
N HIS A 162 -2.45 16.91 -4.96
CA HIS A 162 -1.32 17.57 -4.33
C HIS A 162 -0.23 17.92 -5.36
N ALA A 163 0.43 19.06 -5.19
CA ALA A 163 1.68 19.31 -5.89
C ALA A 163 2.79 18.36 -5.36
N PRO A 164 3.78 17.92 -6.17
CA PRO A 164 4.80 16.97 -5.72
C PRO A 164 5.50 17.37 -4.41
N GLY A 165 5.94 18.63 -4.29
CA GLY A 165 6.57 19.12 -3.07
C GLY A 165 5.64 19.23 -1.85
N GLN A 166 4.31 19.34 -2.05
CA GLN A 166 3.34 19.22 -0.95
C GLN A 166 3.23 17.77 -0.49
N ALA A 167 3.03 16.84 -1.42
CA ALA A 167 2.94 15.41 -1.13
C ALA A 167 4.20 14.88 -0.45
N GLU A 168 5.39 15.35 -0.85
CA GLU A 168 6.65 14.97 -0.20
C GLU A 168 6.76 15.48 1.23
N ARG A 169 6.28 16.70 1.54
CA ARG A 169 6.23 17.20 2.92
C ARG A 169 5.25 16.40 3.79
N GLU A 170 4.10 16.01 3.25
CA GLU A 170 3.15 15.16 3.96
C GLU A 170 3.77 13.78 4.26
N ALA A 171 4.37 13.14 3.26
CA ALA A 171 5.04 11.84 3.43
C ALA A 171 6.25 11.94 4.38
N ALA A 172 6.99 13.04 4.35
CA ALA A 172 8.15 13.29 5.19
C ALA A 172 7.82 13.46 6.69
N ALA A 173 6.55 13.66 7.04
CA ALA A 173 6.12 13.65 8.44
C ALA A 173 6.20 12.24 9.07
N HIS A 174 6.30 11.17 8.25
CA HIS A 174 6.46 9.81 8.74
C HIS A 174 7.85 9.61 9.37
N PRO A 175 7.98 9.04 10.59
CA PRO A 175 9.28 8.88 11.26
C PRO A 175 10.32 8.12 10.44
N ALA A 176 9.90 7.09 9.72
CA ALA A 176 10.79 6.31 8.86
C ALA A 176 11.39 7.11 7.69
N TRP A 177 10.78 8.23 7.27
CA TRP A 177 11.28 9.04 6.17
C TRP A 177 12.68 9.61 6.43
N VAL A 178 13.03 9.86 7.70
CA VAL A 178 14.37 10.31 8.11
C VAL A 178 15.46 9.31 7.70
N LEU A 179 15.10 8.03 7.57
CA LEU A 179 16.02 6.97 7.17
C LEU A 179 16.11 6.81 5.64
N ALA A 180 15.32 7.55 4.86
CA ALA A 180 15.32 7.48 3.41
C ALA A 180 16.55 8.19 2.83
N PRO A 181 17.47 7.47 2.16
CA PRO A 181 18.60 8.11 1.50
C PRO A 181 18.10 8.97 0.33
N PRO A 182 18.60 10.21 0.12
CA PRO A 182 18.19 11.03 -1.02
C PRO A 182 18.33 10.32 -2.37
N ALA A 183 19.44 9.59 -2.57
CA ALA A 183 19.65 8.78 -3.77
C ALA A 183 18.65 7.60 -3.89
N GLY A 184 18.20 7.05 -2.76
CA GLY A 184 17.20 6.00 -2.69
C GLY A 184 15.79 6.51 -3.03
N LEU A 185 15.42 7.72 -2.58
CA LEU A 185 14.19 8.39 -2.99
C LEU A 185 14.19 8.68 -4.50
N ASP A 186 15.32 9.18 -5.03
CA ASP A 186 15.46 9.43 -6.47
C ASP A 186 15.37 8.14 -7.29
N ALA A 187 15.96 7.05 -6.80
CA ALA A 187 15.86 5.73 -7.41
C ALA A 187 14.41 5.23 -7.39
N LEU A 188 13.72 5.33 -6.25
CA LEU A 188 12.31 4.93 -6.13
C LEU A 188 11.43 5.75 -7.08
N ALA A 189 11.64 7.05 -7.21
CA ALA A 189 10.88 7.91 -8.12
C ALA A 189 11.00 7.47 -9.59
N ARG A 190 12.22 7.19 -10.06
CA ARG A 190 12.45 6.64 -11.42
C ARG A 190 11.79 5.29 -11.61
N VAL A 191 11.93 4.41 -10.62
CA VAL A 191 11.36 3.04 -10.63
C VAL A 191 9.83 3.07 -10.67
N GLN A 192 9.19 3.93 -9.86
CA GLN A 192 7.75 4.07 -9.81
C GLN A 192 7.20 4.68 -11.11
N SER A 193 7.90 5.65 -11.70
CA SER A 193 7.55 6.20 -13.02
C SER A 193 7.46 5.09 -14.08
N ARG A 194 8.52 4.26 -14.19
CA ARG A 194 8.54 3.12 -15.12
C ARG A 194 7.49 2.05 -14.82
N LEU A 195 7.28 1.75 -13.53
CA LEU A 195 6.28 0.78 -13.10
C LEU A 195 4.88 1.23 -13.53
N TRP A 196 4.52 2.49 -13.26
CA TRP A 196 3.20 3.02 -13.60
C TRP A 196 3.02 3.26 -15.09
N ASP A 197 4.08 3.58 -15.84
CA ASP A 197 4.07 3.55 -17.31
C ASP A 197 3.70 2.15 -17.82
N SER A 198 4.39 1.12 -17.33
CA SER A 198 4.11 -0.27 -17.72
C SER A 198 2.69 -0.72 -17.36
N ILE A 199 2.16 -0.29 -16.20
CA ILE A 199 0.77 -0.62 -15.81
C ILE A 199 -0.21 0.11 -16.73
N ALA A 200 0.00 1.39 -17.01
CA ALA A 200 -0.85 2.18 -17.88
C ALA A 200 -0.88 1.63 -19.31
N ASP A 201 0.26 1.20 -19.84
CA ASP A 201 0.37 0.59 -21.18
C ASP A 201 -0.37 -0.75 -21.30
N GLN A 202 -0.45 -1.51 -20.21
CA GLN A 202 -1.14 -2.81 -20.17
C GLN A 202 -2.62 -2.70 -19.79
N SER A 203 -3.05 -1.52 -19.33
CA SER A 203 -4.43 -1.30 -18.90
C SER A 203 -5.34 -1.00 -20.10
N THR A 204 -6.49 -1.67 -20.15
CA THR A 204 -7.50 -1.45 -21.20
C THR A 204 -8.31 -0.17 -21.01
N ASP A 205 -8.24 0.40 -19.82
CA ASP A 205 -9.05 1.49 -19.32
C ASP A 205 -8.19 2.52 -18.57
N ASN A 206 -8.75 3.71 -18.33
CA ASN A 206 -7.98 4.88 -17.91
C ASN A 206 -7.63 4.93 -16.42
N TRP A 207 -7.91 3.88 -15.65
CA TRP A 207 -7.77 3.90 -14.18
C TRP A 207 -6.33 4.15 -13.72
N ALA A 208 -5.33 3.68 -14.48
CA ALA A 208 -3.91 3.82 -14.13
C ALA A 208 -3.31 5.18 -14.52
N LYS A 209 -3.98 5.96 -15.39
CA LYS A 209 -3.45 7.23 -15.91
C LYS A 209 -3.19 8.29 -14.83
N PRO A 210 -4.05 8.47 -13.81
CA PRO A 210 -3.74 9.38 -12.70
C PRO A 210 -2.45 9.00 -11.98
N MET A 211 -2.24 7.70 -11.72
CA MET A 211 -1.04 7.21 -11.03
C MET A 211 0.21 7.32 -11.90
N GLN A 212 0.10 7.07 -13.21
CA GLN A 212 1.17 7.32 -14.17
C GLN A 212 1.64 8.78 -14.11
N ARG A 213 0.71 9.74 -14.22
CA ARG A 213 1.02 11.17 -14.16
C ARG A 213 1.63 11.57 -12.82
N ALA A 214 1.12 11.01 -11.72
CA ALA A 214 1.64 11.26 -10.40
C ALA A 214 3.09 10.78 -10.24
N ALA A 215 3.40 9.57 -10.71
CA ALA A 215 4.73 9.00 -10.66
C ALA A 215 5.73 9.77 -11.54
N GLN A 216 5.31 10.18 -12.75
CA GLN A 216 6.11 11.04 -13.63
C GLN A 216 6.37 12.40 -12.99
N ALA A 217 5.35 13.06 -12.45
CA ALA A 217 5.49 14.36 -11.79
C ALA A 217 6.42 14.32 -10.57
N TRP A 218 6.39 13.24 -9.78
CA TRP A 218 7.33 13.08 -8.66
C TRP A 218 8.77 12.87 -9.16
N ALA A 219 8.98 12.05 -10.19
CA ALA A 219 10.31 11.84 -10.78
C ALA A 219 10.90 13.13 -11.38
N GLU A 220 10.08 13.95 -12.04
CA GLU A 220 10.47 15.27 -12.54
C GLU A 220 10.85 16.21 -11.40
N HIS A 221 10.03 16.27 -10.35
CA HIS A 221 10.30 17.08 -9.16
C HIS A 221 11.65 16.74 -8.52
N ARG A 222 11.93 15.46 -8.27
CA ARG A 222 13.20 14.98 -7.69
C ARG A 222 14.41 15.26 -8.58
N THR A 223 14.22 15.40 -9.88
CA THR A 223 15.29 15.75 -10.83
C THR A 223 15.56 17.26 -10.85
N ALA A 224 14.52 18.08 -10.72
CA ALA A 224 14.63 19.54 -10.73
C ALA A 224 15.25 20.14 -9.45
N GLU A 225 15.24 19.40 -8.34
CA GLU A 225 15.86 19.81 -7.07
C GLU A 225 17.36 19.47 -6.95
N ARG A 226 17.94 18.84 -7.97
CA ARG A 226 19.39 18.54 -8.05
C ARG A 226 20.17 19.69 -8.67
#